data_AF-Q6UVL1-F1
#
_entry.id   AF-Q6UVL1-F1
#
_cell.length_a   1.000
_cell.length_b   1.000
_cell.length_c   1.000
_cell.angle_alpha   90.00
_cell.angle_beta   90.00
_cell.angle_gamma   90.00
#
_symmetry.space_group_name_H-M   'P 1'
#
loop_
_entity.id
_entity.type
_entity.pdbx_description
1 polymer ?
#
loop_
_entity_poly.entity_id
_entity_poly.type
_entity_poly.pdbx_seq_one_letter_code
_entity_poly.pdbx_strand_id
1 'polypeptide(L)'
;LLIESYRQGVRTIVSTSHRRKGMFETPEEKIAENFLQVREIAKEVADDLVIAYGAEIYYTLDALEKLEKKEIPTLNDSRYALIEFSMHTSYRQIHTGLSNILMLGITPVIAHIERYDALENNEKRVRELIDMGCYTQINSYHVSKPKFFGEKYKFMKK
;
A
#
# COMPACT_ATOMS: atom_id res chain seq x y z
N LEU A 1 3.74 9.65 15.90
CA LEU A 1 3.88 8.53 14.93
C LEU A 1 5.33 8.33 14.50
N LEU A 2 5.99 9.36 13.95
CA LEU A 2 7.39 9.29 13.50
C LEU A 2 8.36 8.84 14.61
N ILE A 3 8.28 9.45 15.80
CA ILE A 3 9.08 9.06 16.98
C ILE A 3 8.90 7.57 17.32
N GLU A 4 7.66 7.09 17.34
CA GLU A 4 7.37 5.69 17.67
C GLU A 4 7.89 4.73 16.59
N SER A 5 7.73 5.10 15.31
CA SER A 5 8.28 4.31 14.20
C SER A 5 9.81 4.22 14.29
N TYR A 6 10.49 5.34 14.56
CA TYR A 6 11.92 5.38 14.76
C TYR A 6 12.39 4.53 15.95
N ARG A 7 11.65 4.59 17.07
CA ARG A 7 11.87 3.79 18.28
C ARG A 7 11.77 2.28 18.01
N GLN A 8 10.93 1.88 17.06
CA GLN A 8 10.80 0.48 16.62
C GLN A 8 11.93 0.05 15.65
N GLY A 9 12.87 0.93 15.33
CA GLY A 9 14.00 0.64 14.45
C GLY A 9 13.77 1.01 12.98
N VAL A 10 12.64 1.63 12.63
CA VAL A 10 12.41 2.11 11.27
C VAL A 10 13.32 3.31 10.98
N ARG A 11 13.94 3.31 9.81
CA ARG A 11 14.80 4.41 9.32
C ARG A 11 14.33 5.02 8.00
N THR A 12 13.48 4.32 7.28
CA THR A 12 12.85 4.83 6.07
C THR A 12 11.35 4.57 6.13
N ILE A 13 10.56 5.61 5.92
CA ILE A 13 9.10 5.53 5.82
C ILE A 13 8.70 6.03 4.44
N VAL A 14 7.92 5.24 3.71
CA VAL A 14 7.24 5.72 2.49
C VAL A 14 5.86 6.22 2.92
N SER A 15 5.55 7.49 2.66
CA SER A 15 4.23 8.06 2.90
C SER A 15 3.26 7.56 1.84
N THR A 16 2.29 6.75 2.21
CA THR A 16 1.33 6.12 1.28
C THR A 16 -0.11 6.54 1.58
N SER A 17 -0.37 7.83 1.74
CA SER A 17 -1.75 8.33 1.93
C SER A 17 -2.68 7.86 0.81
N HIS A 18 -3.95 7.59 1.15
CA HIS A 18 -4.92 6.97 0.26
C HIS A 18 -5.29 7.84 -0.95
N ARG A 19 -5.36 7.19 -2.13
CA ARG A 19 -6.04 7.67 -3.34
C ARG A 19 -7.20 6.73 -3.63
N ARG A 20 -8.42 7.15 -3.32
CA ARG A 20 -9.62 6.32 -3.50
C ARG A 20 -10.81 7.17 -3.91
N LYS A 21 -11.19 7.06 -5.18
CA LYS A 21 -12.33 7.78 -5.77
C LYS A 21 -13.59 7.59 -4.93
N GLY A 22 -14.27 8.69 -4.62
CA GLY A 22 -15.48 8.73 -3.78
C GLY A 22 -15.27 8.55 -2.26
N MET A 23 -14.03 8.45 -1.76
CA MET A 23 -13.76 8.43 -0.30
C MET A 23 -12.52 9.23 0.14
N PHE A 24 -11.42 9.12 -0.59
CA PHE A 24 -10.17 9.84 -0.32
C PHE A 24 -9.71 10.56 -1.59
N GLU A 25 -10.22 11.79 -1.76
CA GLU A 25 -10.04 12.64 -2.96
C GLU A 25 -9.40 13.99 -2.60
N THR A 26 -8.47 13.97 -1.64
CA THR A 26 -7.68 15.18 -1.36
C THR A 26 -6.83 15.50 -2.59
N PRO A 27 -6.79 16.77 -3.06
CA PRO A 27 -5.96 17.15 -4.21
C PRO A 27 -4.49 16.77 -4.03
N GLU A 28 -3.84 16.32 -5.10
CA GLU A 28 -2.45 15.85 -5.06
C GLU A 28 -1.50 16.95 -4.58
N GLU A 29 -1.75 18.21 -4.95
CA GLU A 29 -0.96 19.36 -4.51
C GLU A 29 -0.99 19.51 -2.98
N LYS A 30 -2.17 19.31 -2.38
CA LYS A 30 -2.34 19.41 -0.93
C LYS A 30 -1.71 18.23 -0.20
N ILE A 31 -1.74 17.02 -0.77
CA ILE A 31 -1.05 15.86 -0.18
C ILE A 31 0.46 16.08 -0.26
N ALA A 32 0.98 16.58 -1.39
CA ALA A 32 2.39 16.88 -1.58
C ALA A 32 2.88 17.99 -0.63
N GLU A 33 2.10 19.06 -0.45
CA GLU A 33 2.42 20.14 0.50
C GLU A 33 2.53 19.62 1.93
N ASN A 34 1.50 18.89 2.39
CA ASN A 34 1.50 18.30 3.73
C ASN A 34 2.64 17.28 3.92
N PHE A 35 2.95 16.52 2.87
CA PHE A 35 4.07 15.59 2.88
C PHE A 35 5.41 16.31 3.10
N LEU A 36 5.64 17.44 2.43
CA LEU A 36 6.87 18.23 2.63
C LEU A 36 6.97 18.73 4.07
N GLN A 37 5.86 19.18 4.66
CA GLN A 37 5.85 19.57 6.08
C GLN A 37 6.19 18.39 7.00
N VAL A 38 5.61 17.21 6.76
CA VAL A 38 5.91 15.99 7.52
C VAL A 38 7.38 15.57 7.37
N ARG A 39 7.95 15.73 6.18
CA ARG A 39 9.38 15.45 5.93
C ARG A 39 10.28 16.40 6.72
N GLU A 40 9.92 17.67 6.85
CA GLU A 40 10.68 18.61 7.70
C GLU A 40 10.56 18.24 9.19
N ILE A 41 9.36 17.92 9.67
CA ILE A 41 9.14 17.46 11.05
C ILE A 41 9.95 16.18 11.36
N ALA A 42 10.15 15.30 10.38
CA ALA A 42 10.93 14.08 10.58
C ALA A 42 12.40 14.36 10.94
N LYS A 43 12.96 15.48 10.50
CA LYS A 43 14.34 15.90 10.85
C LYS A 43 14.46 16.24 12.34
N GLU A 44 13.38 16.69 12.96
CA GLU A 44 13.34 16.93 14.42
C GLU A 44 13.32 15.62 15.23
N VAL A 45 12.98 14.49 14.60
CA VAL A 45 12.96 13.17 15.24
C VAL A 45 14.34 12.53 15.23
N ALA A 46 14.99 12.49 14.06
CA ALA A 46 16.34 11.99 13.89
C ALA A 46 16.92 12.38 12.51
N ASP A 47 18.23 12.62 12.45
CA ASP A 47 18.94 12.99 11.22
C ASP A 47 18.94 11.87 10.17
N ASP A 48 18.86 10.60 10.60
CA ASP A 48 18.87 9.41 9.73
C ASP A 48 17.47 8.87 9.41
N LEU A 49 16.39 9.60 9.76
CA LEU A 49 15.02 9.22 9.40
C LEU A 49 14.64 9.77 8.01
N VAL A 50 14.54 8.87 7.03
CA VAL A 50 14.18 9.19 5.65
C VAL A 50 12.67 9.09 5.43
N ILE A 51 12.06 10.15 4.90
CA ILE A 51 10.65 10.16 4.49
C ILE A 51 10.53 10.24 2.95
N ALA A 52 10.15 9.13 2.34
CA ALA A 52 9.92 8.98 0.91
C ALA A 52 8.44 9.20 0.54
N TYR A 53 8.17 9.64 -0.69
CA TYR A 53 6.80 9.90 -1.16
C TYR A 53 6.19 8.69 -1.85
N GLY A 54 4.87 8.57 -1.82
CA GLY A 54 4.13 7.50 -2.46
C GLY A 54 2.62 7.63 -2.25
N ALA A 55 1.91 6.57 -2.62
CA ALA A 55 0.47 6.48 -2.46
C ALA A 55 0.07 5.03 -2.18
N GLU A 56 -1.00 4.86 -1.40
CA GLU A 56 -1.80 3.64 -1.40
C GLU A 56 -2.99 3.87 -2.35
N ILE A 57 -3.02 3.12 -3.45
CA ILE A 57 -3.90 3.39 -4.58
C ILE A 57 -4.99 2.34 -4.60
N TYR A 58 -6.23 2.75 -4.38
CA TYR A 58 -7.37 1.86 -4.54
C TYR A 58 -7.65 1.66 -6.03
N TYR A 59 -7.60 0.40 -6.49
CA TYR A 59 -7.70 0.10 -7.92
C TYR A 59 -9.06 0.47 -8.51
N THR A 60 -9.02 1.31 -9.54
CA THR A 60 -10.12 1.64 -10.45
C THR A 60 -9.53 1.93 -11.84
N LEU A 61 -10.37 1.95 -12.89
CA LEU A 61 -9.91 2.37 -14.22
C LEU A 61 -9.39 3.82 -14.23
N ASP A 62 -10.01 4.70 -13.45
CA ASP A 62 -9.56 6.08 -13.23
C ASP A 62 -8.14 6.12 -12.64
N ALA A 63 -7.86 5.29 -11.63
CA ALA A 63 -6.53 5.19 -11.04
C ALA A 63 -5.49 4.61 -12.02
N LEU A 64 -5.89 3.68 -12.90
CA LEU A 64 -5.02 3.16 -13.95
C LEU A 64 -4.61 4.26 -14.93
N GLU A 65 -5.56 5.07 -15.41
CA GLU A 65 -5.28 6.21 -16.29
C GLU A 65 -4.37 7.24 -15.61
N LYS A 66 -4.60 7.52 -14.33
CA LYS A 66 -3.76 8.45 -13.55
C LYS A 66 -2.33 7.93 -13.36
N LEU A 67 -2.16 6.62 -13.17
CA LEU A 67 -0.83 6.00 -13.11
C LEU A 67 -0.10 6.13 -14.44
N GLU A 68 -0.77 5.86 -15.56
CA GLU A 68 -0.21 6.00 -16.91
C GLU A 68 0.26 7.43 -17.19
N LYS A 69 -0.53 8.42 -16.78
CA LYS A 69 -0.22 9.85 -16.93
C LYS A 69 0.74 10.41 -15.87
N LYS A 70 1.17 9.58 -14.90
CA LYS A 70 1.98 9.97 -13.74
C LYS A 70 1.35 11.08 -12.88
N GLU A 71 0.02 11.11 -12.81
CA GLU A 71 -0.75 12.05 -11.98
C GLU A 71 -0.80 11.61 -10.51
N ILE A 72 -0.54 10.33 -10.22
CA ILE A 72 -0.42 9.79 -8.86
C ILE A 72 0.94 9.11 -8.67
N PRO A 73 1.55 9.22 -7.47
CA PRO A 73 2.91 8.76 -7.25
C PRO A 73 3.01 7.24 -7.09
N THR A 74 4.10 6.67 -7.60
CA THR A 74 4.59 5.35 -7.20
C THR A 74 5.42 5.46 -5.91
N LEU A 75 5.81 4.33 -5.34
CA LEU A 75 6.63 4.28 -4.12
C LEU A 75 8.02 4.82 -4.41
N ASN A 76 8.33 5.99 -3.85
CA ASN A 76 9.60 6.69 -3.97
C ASN A 76 10.07 6.88 -5.43
N ASP A 77 9.15 7.24 -6.33
CA ASP A 77 9.41 7.42 -7.78
C ASP A 77 10.05 6.18 -8.45
N SER A 78 9.85 5.01 -7.84
CA SER A 78 10.30 3.74 -8.42
C SER A 78 9.26 3.18 -9.38
N ARG A 79 9.53 2.01 -9.94
CA ARG A 79 8.55 1.25 -10.72
C ARG A 79 7.43 0.62 -9.88
N TYR A 80 7.49 0.70 -8.55
CA TYR A 80 6.58 -0.03 -7.65
C TYR A 80 5.38 0.82 -7.25
N ALA A 81 4.16 0.34 -7.43
CA ALA A 81 2.93 1.00 -6.94
C ALA A 81 2.25 0.14 -5.87
N LEU A 82 1.85 0.74 -4.74
CA LEU A 82 1.09 0.05 -3.71
C LEU A 82 -0.41 0.06 -4.06
N ILE A 83 -0.98 -1.11 -4.32
CA ILE A 83 -2.32 -1.27 -4.87
C ILE A 83 -3.24 -1.95 -3.86
N GLU A 84 -4.36 -1.32 -3.53
CA GLU A 84 -5.42 -1.84 -2.67
C GLU A 84 -6.66 -2.22 -3.51
N PHE A 85 -7.32 -3.32 -3.12
CA PHE A 85 -8.67 -3.70 -3.56
C PHE A 85 -9.65 -3.69 -2.37
N SER A 86 -10.95 -3.89 -2.65
CA SER A 86 -11.91 -4.17 -1.58
C SER A 86 -11.75 -5.61 -1.07
N MET A 87 -12.09 -5.84 0.21
CA MET A 87 -12.05 -7.17 0.85
C MET A 87 -12.73 -8.26 0.01
N HIS A 88 -13.90 -7.94 -0.57
CA HIS A 88 -14.72 -8.88 -1.34
C HIS A 88 -14.46 -8.82 -2.87
N THR A 89 -13.41 -8.12 -3.33
CA THR A 89 -13.08 -8.10 -4.76
C THR A 89 -12.72 -9.51 -5.22
N SER A 90 -13.33 -9.98 -6.31
CA SER A 90 -13.10 -11.33 -6.81
C SER A 90 -11.66 -11.52 -7.32
N TYR A 91 -11.13 -12.74 -7.25
CA TYR A 91 -9.80 -13.07 -7.78
C TYR A 91 -9.63 -12.64 -9.24
N ARG A 92 -10.65 -12.84 -10.08
CA ARG A 92 -10.63 -12.42 -11.50
C ARG A 92 -10.42 -10.92 -11.63
N GLN A 93 -11.12 -10.12 -10.85
CA GLN A 93 -10.98 -8.65 -10.87
C GLN A 93 -9.60 -8.21 -10.37
N ILE A 94 -9.09 -8.83 -9.30
CA ILE A 94 -7.74 -8.58 -8.78
C ILE A 94 -6.70 -8.89 -9.87
N HIS A 95 -6.74 -10.10 -10.42
CA HIS A 95 -5.82 -10.55 -11.47
C HIS A 95 -5.85 -9.63 -12.70
N THR A 96 -7.04 -9.30 -13.21
CA THR A 96 -7.19 -8.38 -14.36
C THR A 96 -6.64 -6.99 -14.03
N GLY A 97 -6.93 -6.45 -12.84
CA GLY A 97 -6.44 -5.13 -12.47
C GLY A 97 -4.92 -5.06 -12.37
N LEU A 98 -4.31 -6.08 -11.74
CA LEU A 98 -2.86 -6.20 -11.64
C LEU A 98 -2.20 -6.39 -13.01
N SER A 99 -2.82 -7.19 -13.90
CA SER A 99 -2.34 -7.38 -15.29
C SER A 99 -2.28 -6.05 -16.03
N ASN A 100 -3.31 -5.22 -15.91
CA ASN A 100 -3.37 -3.91 -16.58
C ASN A 100 -2.26 -2.97 -16.06
N ILE A 101 -1.98 -2.96 -14.77
CA ILE A 101 -0.90 -2.16 -14.19
C ILE A 101 0.48 -2.64 -14.69
N LEU A 102 0.69 -3.96 -14.74
CA LEU A 102 1.91 -4.56 -15.28
C LEU A 102 2.15 -4.18 -16.75
N MET A 103 1.08 -4.07 -17.56
CA MET A 103 1.18 -3.61 -18.95
C MET A 103 1.64 -2.16 -19.10
N LEU A 104 1.50 -1.32 -18.06
CA LEU A 104 2.07 0.03 -18.02
C LEU A 104 3.58 0.03 -17.68
N GLY A 105 4.19 -1.13 -17.46
CA GLY A 105 5.57 -1.25 -16.97
C GLY A 105 5.74 -0.95 -15.48
N ILE A 106 4.64 -0.89 -14.72
CA ILE A 106 4.61 -0.66 -13.28
C ILE A 106 4.47 -2.00 -12.57
N THR A 107 5.26 -2.21 -11.51
CA THR A 107 5.25 -3.42 -10.69
C THR A 107 4.31 -3.25 -9.50
N PRO A 108 3.18 -3.98 -9.41
CA PRO A 108 2.28 -3.88 -8.28
C PRO A 108 2.89 -4.48 -7.01
N VAL A 109 2.80 -3.75 -5.91
CA VAL A 109 2.87 -4.26 -4.54
C VAL A 109 1.45 -4.33 -4.02
N ILE A 110 0.93 -5.53 -3.81
CA ILE A 110 -0.45 -5.75 -3.39
C ILE A 110 -0.53 -5.45 -1.89
N ALA A 111 -1.26 -4.41 -1.51
CA ALA A 111 -1.42 -3.99 -0.13
C ALA A 111 -2.12 -5.08 0.69
N HIS A 112 -1.63 -5.31 1.91
CA HIS A 112 -2.25 -6.13 2.97
C HIS A 112 -3.08 -7.32 2.45
N ILE A 113 -2.40 -8.26 1.78
CA ILE A 113 -3.03 -9.39 1.07
C ILE A 113 -3.92 -10.26 1.97
N GLU A 114 -3.66 -10.24 3.28
CA GLU A 114 -4.43 -10.94 4.31
C GLU A 114 -5.88 -10.43 4.46
N ARG A 115 -6.22 -9.30 3.82
CA ARG A 115 -7.56 -8.70 3.87
C ARG A 115 -8.48 -9.16 2.72
N TYR A 116 -8.01 -9.94 1.76
CA TYR A 116 -8.79 -10.32 0.58
C TYR A 116 -9.33 -11.74 0.66
N ASP A 117 -10.64 -11.90 0.73
CA ASP A 117 -11.32 -13.21 0.79
C ASP A 117 -10.92 -14.09 -0.41
N ALA A 118 -10.66 -13.46 -1.55
CA ALA A 118 -10.23 -14.14 -2.77
C ALA A 118 -8.87 -14.86 -2.63
N LEU A 119 -8.02 -14.46 -1.69
CA LEU A 119 -6.68 -15.02 -1.46
C LEU A 119 -6.58 -15.86 -0.18
N GLU A 120 -7.57 -15.76 0.70
CA GLU A 120 -7.57 -16.47 1.98
C GLU A 120 -7.47 -18.00 1.77
N ASN A 121 -6.52 -18.63 2.48
CA ASN A 121 -6.23 -20.07 2.41
C ASN A 121 -6.00 -20.60 0.97
N ASN A 122 -5.59 -19.73 0.04
CA ASN A 122 -5.41 -20.08 -1.36
C ASN A 122 -4.01 -19.72 -1.85
N GLU A 123 -3.03 -20.49 -1.40
CA GLU A 123 -1.62 -20.32 -1.76
C GLU A 123 -1.39 -20.29 -3.28
N LYS A 124 -2.14 -21.10 -4.03
CA LYS A 124 -2.05 -21.15 -5.50
C LYS A 124 -2.35 -19.77 -6.11
N ARG A 125 -3.44 -19.12 -5.70
CA ARG A 125 -3.79 -17.78 -6.20
C ARG A 125 -2.74 -16.74 -5.85
N VAL A 126 -2.19 -16.80 -4.64
CA VAL A 126 -1.13 -15.87 -4.21
C VAL A 126 0.13 -16.08 -5.07
N ARG A 127 0.54 -17.34 -5.29
CA ARG A 127 1.67 -17.68 -6.17
C ARG A 127 1.44 -17.23 -7.60
N GLU A 128 0.26 -17.43 -8.16
CA GLU A 128 -0.09 -16.96 -9.51
C GLU A 128 0.09 -15.44 -9.65
N LEU A 129 -0.29 -14.65 -8.64
CA LEU A 129 -0.08 -13.20 -8.65
C LEU A 129 1.41 -12.82 -8.54
N ILE A 130 2.20 -13.57 -7.78
CA ILE A 130 3.65 -13.36 -7.68
C ILE A 130 4.34 -13.73 -9.00
N ASP A 131 3.98 -14.87 -9.59
CA ASP A 131 4.58 -15.42 -10.80
C ASP A 131 4.31 -14.53 -12.03
N MET A 132 3.18 -13.82 -12.06
CA MET A 132 2.92 -12.81 -13.10
C MET A 132 3.69 -11.49 -12.90
N GLY A 133 4.43 -11.33 -11.80
CA GLY A 133 5.33 -10.21 -11.54
C GLY A 133 4.88 -9.24 -10.44
N CYS A 134 3.90 -9.59 -9.60
CA CYS A 134 3.52 -8.77 -8.44
C CYS A 134 4.34 -9.13 -7.19
N TYR A 135 4.35 -8.22 -6.22
CA TYR A 135 4.80 -8.49 -4.85
C TYR A 135 3.64 -8.38 -3.87
N THR A 136 3.77 -8.99 -2.71
CA THR A 136 2.75 -8.97 -1.66
C THR A 136 3.24 -8.23 -0.43
N GLN A 137 2.39 -7.40 0.17
CA GLN A 137 2.64 -6.75 1.45
C GLN A 137 1.63 -7.26 2.49
N ILE A 138 2.06 -7.38 3.74
CA ILE A 138 1.23 -7.74 4.90
C ILE A 138 1.40 -6.72 6.02
N ASN A 139 0.34 -6.43 6.76
CA ASN A 139 0.43 -5.48 7.88
C ASN A 139 1.12 -6.12 9.09
N SER A 140 2.10 -5.41 9.68
CA SER A 140 2.87 -5.89 10.84
C SER A 140 1.99 -6.26 12.04
N TYR A 141 0.85 -5.59 12.21
CA TYR A 141 -0.12 -5.90 13.25
C TYR A 141 -0.66 -7.33 13.13
N HIS A 142 -0.85 -7.85 11.91
CA HIS A 142 -1.40 -9.20 11.68
C HIS A 142 -0.35 -10.31 11.79
N VAL A 143 0.94 -9.98 11.74
CA VAL A 143 2.05 -10.92 12.00
C VAL A 143 2.26 -11.15 13.51
N SER A 144 1.93 -10.15 14.32
CA SER A 144 2.14 -10.20 15.77
C SER A 144 1.20 -11.21 16.44
N LYS A 145 1.74 -12.06 17.34
CA LYS A 145 0.97 -13.07 18.07
C LYS A 145 -0.32 -12.48 18.68
N PRO A 146 -1.46 -13.18 18.60
CA PRO A 146 -2.71 -12.69 19.16
C PRO A 146 -2.56 -12.45 20.67
N LYS A 147 -2.94 -11.25 21.14
CA LYS A 147 -3.05 -11.00 22.59
C LYS A 147 -4.35 -11.63 23.08
N PHE A 148 -4.30 -12.24 24.27
CA PHE A 148 -5.35 -13.14 24.77
C PHE A 148 -6.74 -12.50 24.97
N PHE A 149 -6.90 -11.17 24.94
CA PHE A 149 -8.19 -10.50 25.12
C PHE A 149 -8.37 -9.24 24.27
N GLY A 150 -9.58 -9.05 23.71
CA GLY A 150 -10.07 -7.77 23.17
C GLY A 150 -9.72 -7.40 21.72
N GLU A 151 -9.05 -8.26 20.96
CA GLU A 151 -8.62 -7.91 19.59
C GLU A 151 -9.74 -8.06 18.55
N LYS A 152 -10.25 -6.92 18.06
CA LYS A 152 -11.30 -6.81 17.04
C LYS A 152 -10.95 -7.52 15.71
N TYR A 153 -9.66 -7.68 15.41
CA TYR A 153 -9.15 -8.27 14.16
C TYR A 153 -8.45 -9.62 14.36
N LYS A 154 -8.80 -10.36 15.43
CA LYS A 154 -8.20 -11.67 15.72
C LYS A 154 -8.26 -12.65 14.52
N PHE A 155 -9.27 -12.54 13.65
CA PHE A 155 -9.43 -13.39 12.47
C PHE A 155 -8.36 -13.18 11.38
N MET A 156 -7.71 -12.01 11.35
CA MET A 156 -6.63 -11.72 10.39
C MET A 156 -5.25 -12.21 10.89
N LYS A 157 -5.17 -12.67 12.15
CA LYS A 157 -3.98 -13.27 12.76
C LYS A 157 -4.12 -14.80 12.72
N LYS A 158 -3.89 -15.41 11.55
CA LYS A 158 -3.88 -16.87 11.38
C LYS A 158 -2.46 -17.36 11.16
#